data_AF-A0A166VNL2-F1
#
_entry.id   AF-A0A166VNL2-F1
#
_cell.length_a   1.000
_cell.length_b   1.000
_cell.length_c   1.000
_cell.angle_alpha   90.00
_cell.angle_beta   90.00
_cell.angle_gamma   90.00
#
_symmetry.space_group_name_H-M   'P 1'
#
loop_
_entity.id
_entity.type
_entity.pdbx_description
1 polymer ?
#
loop_
_entity_poly.entity_id
_entity_poly.type
_entity_poly.pdbx_seq_one_letter_code
_entity_poly.pdbx_strand_id
1 'polypeptide(L)'
;MIKPLFNQNTEINDITLNVIAHMPTTSLSTLISCEFSEHLQDKDFMRIAVLLAQKSRDEGGCPIGAVIVDNDTKQIVGKGHNTLVQESHPYNHGETSAIRDAGRIDFSKTTLYTSLSPCDVCATLLYMRGFNRVVVGDVTNASGNEPLLIEKGIQVNILEDQVGIKQYADFRKEKPEQDLEDWQGLAALK
;
A
#
# COMPACT_ATOMS: atom_id res chain seq x y z
N MET A 1 -23.32 21.53 8.18
CA MET A 1 -22.15 20.63 8.25
C MET A 1 -22.55 19.32 7.60
N ILE A 2 -21.76 18.84 6.63
CA ILE A 2 -21.98 17.52 6.03
C ILE A 2 -21.64 16.49 7.11
N LYS A 3 -22.54 15.54 7.36
CA LYS A 3 -22.27 14.43 8.28
C LYS A 3 -21.27 13.49 7.60
N PRO A 4 -20.18 13.08 8.27
CA PRO A 4 -19.23 12.14 7.68
C PRO A 4 -19.95 10.82 7.36
N LEU A 5 -19.55 10.20 6.25
CA LEU A 5 -20.07 8.91 5.82
C LEU A 5 -19.68 7.81 6.81
N PHE A 6 -18.43 7.86 7.28
CA PHE A 6 -17.88 6.94 8.26
C PHE A 6 -17.58 7.69 9.57
N ASN A 7 -18.19 7.24 10.66
CA ASN A 7 -18.08 7.85 11.98
C ASN A 7 -17.80 6.79 13.07
N GLN A 8 -17.68 7.21 14.33
CA GLN A 8 -17.42 6.32 15.48
C GLN A 8 -18.37 5.11 15.62
N ASN A 9 -19.57 5.14 15.03
CA ASN A 9 -20.52 4.03 15.07
C ASN A 9 -20.48 3.14 13.82
N THR A 10 -19.65 3.48 12.83
CA THR A 10 -19.46 2.69 11.63
C THR A 10 -18.63 1.46 11.97
N GLU A 11 -19.13 0.28 11.60
CA GLU A 11 -18.39 -0.97 11.75
C GLU A 11 -17.17 -1.03 10.81
N ILE A 12 -16.03 -1.46 11.36
CA ILE A 12 -14.81 -1.75 10.60
C ILE A 12 -14.91 -3.19 10.07
N ASN A 13 -15.22 -3.32 8.78
CA ASN A 13 -15.32 -4.58 8.07
C ASN A 13 -14.84 -4.40 6.62
N ASP A 14 -14.72 -5.51 5.88
CA ASP A 14 -14.22 -5.50 4.50
C ASP A 14 -15.04 -4.59 3.57
N ILE A 15 -16.35 -4.45 3.78
CA ILE A 15 -17.19 -3.58 2.96
C ILE A 15 -16.77 -2.12 3.16
N THR A 16 -16.67 -1.68 4.41
CA THR A 16 -16.24 -0.33 4.77
C THR A 16 -14.82 -0.06 4.25
N LEU A 17 -13.88 -0.96 4.50
CA LEU A 17 -12.49 -0.81 4.07
C LEU A 17 -12.34 -0.80 2.55
N ASN A 18 -13.14 -1.59 1.83
CA ASN A 18 -13.15 -1.59 0.36
C ASN A 18 -13.66 -0.28 -0.21
N VAL A 19 -14.66 0.34 0.41
CA VAL A 19 -15.11 1.69 0.02
C VAL A 19 -14.00 2.71 0.24
N ILE A 20 -13.32 2.65 1.39
CA ILE A 20 -12.19 3.55 1.69
C ILE A 20 -11.04 3.37 0.70
N ALA A 21 -10.73 2.13 0.30
CA ALA A 21 -9.70 1.83 -0.69
C ALA A 21 -9.97 2.53 -2.04
N HIS A 22 -11.22 2.52 -2.49
CA HIS A 22 -11.60 3.00 -3.82
C HIS A 22 -12.02 4.48 -3.88
N MET A 23 -12.26 5.13 -2.73
CA MET A 23 -12.56 6.56 -2.70
C MET A 23 -11.30 7.41 -2.95
N PRO A 24 -11.42 8.56 -3.64
CA PRO A 24 -10.30 9.49 -3.77
C PRO A 24 -9.76 9.92 -2.40
N THR A 25 -8.44 9.89 -2.22
CA THR A 25 -7.78 10.29 -0.97
C THR A 25 -8.15 11.71 -0.53
N THR A 26 -8.24 12.63 -1.50
CA THR A 26 -8.67 14.02 -1.28
C THR A 26 -10.08 14.19 -0.71
N SER A 27 -10.92 13.16 -0.81
CA SER A 27 -12.29 13.18 -0.26
C SER A 27 -12.36 12.62 1.17
N LEU A 28 -11.33 11.88 1.62
CA LEU A 28 -11.39 11.13 2.89
C LEU A 28 -11.55 12.05 4.10
N SER A 29 -10.86 13.19 4.15
CA SER A 29 -10.97 14.13 5.27
C SER A 29 -12.38 14.72 5.44
N THR A 30 -13.21 14.66 4.39
CA THR A 30 -14.62 15.09 4.44
C THR A 30 -15.55 13.92 4.78
N LEU A 31 -15.22 12.71 4.32
CA LEU A 31 -16.09 11.53 4.39
C LEU A 31 -15.83 10.67 5.63
N ILE A 32 -14.65 10.76 6.24
CA ILE A 32 -14.24 9.99 7.41
C ILE A 32 -14.03 10.95 8.58
N SER A 33 -14.69 10.68 9.70
CA SER A 33 -14.46 11.42 10.96
C SER A 33 -13.10 11.08 11.58
N CYS A 34 -12.51 11.98 12.36
CA CYS A 34 -11.30 11.70 13.13
C CYS A 34 -11.48 10.49 14.06
N GLU A 35 -12.62 10.39 14.73
CA GLU A 35 -12.93 9.31 15.68
C GLU A 35 -12.93 7.93 15.01
N PHE A 36 -13.43 7.84 13.77
CA PHE A 36 -13.34 6.60 12.99
C PHE A 36 -11.88 6.27 12.63
N SER A 37 -11.10 7.27 12.21
CA SER A 37 -9.69 7.08 11.81
C SER A 37 -8.83 6.61 12.99
N GLU A 38 -9.07 7.15 14.18
CA GLU A 38 -8.38 6.78 15.42
C GLU A 38 -8.65 5.32 15.84
N HIS A 39 -9.80 4.76 15.49
CA HIS A 39 -10.13 3.36 15.76
C HIS A 39 -9.49 2.36 14.79
N LEU A 40 -8.97 2.82 13.65
CA LEU A 40 -8.31 1.93 12.68
C LEU A 40 -6.94 1.45 13.20
N GLN A 41 -6.71 0.17 13.07
CA GLN A 41 -5.47 -0.50 13.46
C GLN A 41 -4.62 -0.88 12.24
N ASP A 42 -3.38 -1.28 12.47
CA ASP A 42 -2.43 -1.66 11.42
C ASP A 42 -2.99 -2.73 10.47
N LYS A 43 -3.74 -3.71 11.01
CA LYS A 43 -4.41 -4.75 10.22
C LYS A 43 -5.47 -4.17 9.27
N ASP A 44 -6.13 -3.08 9.63
CA ASP A 44 -7.19 -2.47 8.82
C ASP A 44 -6.57 -1.65 7.68
N PHE A 45 -5.49 -0.91 7.97
CA PHE A 45 -4.72 -0.23 6.92
C PHE A 45 -4.04 -1.21 5.97
N MET A 46 -3.48 -2.31 6.50
CA MET A 46 -2.95 -3.38 5.67
C MET A 46 -4.06 -4.02 4.82
N ARG A 47 -5.24 -4.23 5.37
CA ARG A 47 -6.38 -4.75 4.61
C ARG A 47 -6.76 -3.82 3.45
N ILE A 48 -6.74 -2.50 3.66
CA ILE A 48 -6.92 -1.52 2.57
C ILE A 48 -5.82 -1.66 1.51
N ALA A 49 -4.56 -1.83 1.90
CA ALA A 49 -3.46 -2.06 0.95
C ALA A 49 -3.66 -3.35 0.13
N VAL A 50 -4.14 -4.43 0.75
CA VAL A 50 -4.48 -5.69 0.05
C VAL A 50 -5.68 -5.52 -0.88
N LEU A 51 -6.69 -4.74 -0.51
CA LEU A 51 -7.83 -4.43 -1.39
C LEU A 51 -7.39 -3.60 -2.62
N LEU A 52 -6.43 -2.68 -2.44
CA LEU A 52 -5.78 -1.98 -3.55
C LEU A 52 -4.95 -2.91 -4.43
N ALA A 53 -4.24 -3.87 -3.84
CA ALA A 53 -3.58 -4.93 -4.59
C ALA A 53 -4.58 -5.76 -5.41
N GLN A 54 -5.77 -6.05 -4.86
CA GLN A 54 -6.83 -6.77 -5.56
C GLN A 54 -7.34 -5.95 -6.75
N LYS A 55 -7.56 -4.64 -6.56
CA LYS A 55 -7.88 -3.71 -7.65
C LYS A 55 -6.85 -3.80 -8.79
N SER A 56 -5.56 -3.79 -8.47
CA SER A 56 -4.51 -3.92 -9.50
C SER A 56 -4.68 -5.20 -10.32
N ARG A 57 -4.88 -6.34 -9.63
CA ARG A 57 -5.10 -7.64 -10.29
C ARG A 57 -6.35 -7.65 -11.16
N ASP A 58 -7.45 -7.09 -10.66
CA ASP A 58 -8.73 -7.01 -11.39
C ASP A 58 -8.60 -6.13 -12.65
N GLU A 59 -7.71 -5.12 -12.61
CA GLU A 59 -7.33 -4.28 -13.74
C GLU A 59 -6.22 -4.89 -14.61
N GLY A 60 -5.81 -6.13 -14.33
CA GLY A 60 -4.84 -6.90 -15.11
C GLY A 60 -3.37 -6.74 -14.71
N GLY A 61 -3.08 -5.91 -13.70
CA GLY A 61 -1.74 -5.63 -13.17
C GLY A 61 -1.22 -6.61 -12.11
N CYS A 62 -0.02 -6.34 -11.60
CA CYS A 62 0.59 -7.07 -10.49
C CYS A 62 -0.09 -6.69 -9.15
N PRO A 63 -0.49 -7.65 -8.28
CA PRO A 63 -1.23 -7.35 -7.05
C PRO A 63 -0.33 -6.79 -5.95
N ILE A 64 0.05 -5.53 -6.07
CA ILE A 64 0.80 -4.79 -5.05
C ILE A 64 0.05 -3.49 -4.75
N GLY A 65 -0.26 -3.25 -3.48
CA GLY A 65 -0.96 -2.07 -3.01
C GLY A 65 -0.27 -1.45 -1.81
N ALA A 66 -0.45 -0.14 -1.61
CA ALA A 66 0.09 0.57 -0.47
C ALA A 66 -0.81 1.70 0.02
N VAL A 67 -0.68 2.01 1.31
CA VAL A 67 -1.39 3.08 2.01
C VAL A 67 -0.41 3.85 2.87
N ILE A 68 -0.51 5.18 2.88
CA ILE A 68 0.28 6.08 3.71
C ILE A 68 -0.65 6.74 4.72
N VAL A 69 -0.30 6.63 5.99
CA VAL A 69 -1.08 7.13 7.12
C VAL A 69 -0.25 8.16 7.88
N ASP A 70 -0.85 9.30 8.19
CA ASP A 70 -0.28 10.28 9.11
C ASP A 70 -0.37 9.75 10.55
N ASN A 71 0.76 9.74 11.27
CA ASN A 71 0.85 9.09 12.58
C ASN A 71 0.10 9.85 13.68
N ASP A 72 -0.04 11.17 13.56
CA ASP A 72 -0.67 12.02 14.57
C ASP A 72 -2.20 11.98 14.44
N THR A 73 -2.71 12.08 13.21
CA THR A 73 -4.14 12.20 12.92
C THR A 73 -4.80 10.86 12.56
N LYS A 74 -4.00 9.82 12.30
CA LYS A 74 -4.43 8.51 11.78
C LYS A 74 -5.15 8.60 10.42
N GLN A 75 -5.09 9.74 9.74
CA GLN A 75 -5.69 9.92 8.43
C GLN A 75 -4.85 9.29 7.34
N ILE A 76 -5.52 8.68 6.37
CA ILE A 76 -4.86 8.21 5.15
C ILE A 76 -4.57 9.43 4.27
N VAL A 77 -3.28 9.67 4.03
CA VAL A 77 -2.79 10.80 3.24
C VAL A 77 -2.37 10.42 1.83
N GLY A 78 -2.20 9.13 1.54
CA GLY A 78 -1.92 8.61 0.21
C GLY A 78 -2.31 7.14 0.08
N LYS A 79 -2.76 6.74 -1.10
CA LYS A 79 -3.09 5.34 -1.41
C LYS A 79 -2.73 5.03 -2.85
N GLY A 80 -2.35 3.80 -3.13
CA GLY A 80 -2.06 3.39 -4.50
C GLY A 80 -1.96 1.89 -4.66
N HIS A 81 -1.94 1.47 -5.91
CA HIS A 81 -1.56 0.14 -6.32
C HIS A 81 -0.64 0.20 -7.53
N ASN A 82 -0.03 -0.93 -7.84
CA ASN A 82 0.78 -1.08 -9.04
C ASN A 82 -0.05 -0.71 -10.29
N THR A 83 0.52 0.14 -11.15
CA THR A 83 -0.10 0.55 -12.41
C THR A 83 0.80 0.34 -13.62
N LEU A 84 1.77 -0.57 -13.54
CA LEU A 84 2.68 -0.87 -14.66
C LEU A 84 1.89 -1.16 -15.94
N VAL A 85 0.91 -2.07 -15.86
CA VAL A 85 0.06 -2.43 -17.02
C VAL A 85 -1.01 -1.39 -17.29
N GLN A 86 -1.69 -0.92 -16.25
CA GLN A 86 -2.85 -0.04 -16.34
C GLN A 86 -2.51 1.30 -16.99
N GLU A 87 -1.30 1.81 -16.75
CA GLU A 87 -0.82 3.09 -17.28
C GLU A 87 0.24 2.92 -18.37
N SER A 88 0.59 1.68 -18.77
CA SER A 88 1.78 1.40 -19.59
C SER A 88 3.03 2.11 -19.04
N HIS A 89 3.15 2.11 -17.72
CA HIS A 89 4.16 2.87 -17.01
C HIS A 89 5.45 2.06 -16.89
N PRO A 90 6.63 2.62 -17.14
CA PRO A 90 7.88 1.86 -17.11
C PRO A 90 8.23 1.30 -15.72
N TYR A 91 7.65 1.91 -14.67
CA TYR A 91 7.87 1.55 -13.28
C TYR A 91 6.90 2.30 -12.35
N ASN A 92 5.78 1.70 -11.93
CA ASN A 92 4.92 2.29 -10.89
C ASN A 92 4.30 1.20 -10.01
N HIS A 93 4.94 0.90 -8.89
CA HIS A 93 4.51 -0.06 -7.88
C HIS A 93 3.51 0.55 -6.90
N GLY A 94 2.98 -0.25 -5.97
CA GLY A 94 2.00 0.23 -4.99
C GLY A 94 2.53 1.39 -4.14
N GLU A 95 3.76 1.29 -3.66
CA GLU A 95 4.41 2.28 -2.79
C GLU A 95 4.67 3.59 -3.53
N THR A 96 5.15 3.53 -4.77
CA THR A 96 5.37 4.74 -5.59
C THR A 96 4.05 5.39 -5.98
N SER A 97 3.02 4.59 -6.28
CA SER A 97 1.68 5.07 -6.58
C SER A 97 1.05 5.78 -5.36
N ALA A 98 1.21 5.22 -4.16
CA ALA A 98 0.74 5.85 -2.92
C ALA A 98 1.48 7.16 -2.61
N ILE A 99 2.80 7.22 -2.83
CA ILE A 99 3.59 8.45 -2.68
C ILE A 99 3.15 9.51 -3.70
N ARG A 100 2.87 9.09 -4.95
CA ARG A 100 2.35 9.98 -6.00
C ARG A 100 0.99 10.57 -5.61
N ASP A 101 0.10 9.76 -5.04
CA ASP A 101 -1.22 10.19 -4.54
C ASP A 101 -1.11 11.13 -3.33
N ALA A 102 -0.19 10.86 -2.38
CA ALA A 102 0.07 11.74 -1.24
C ALA A 102 0.63 13.13 -1.64
N GLY A 103 1.33 13.20 -2.76
CA GLY A 103 1.97 14.42 -3.22
C GLY A 103 3.14 14.85 -2.34
N ARG A 104 3.35 16.16 -2.21
CA ARG A 104 4.53 16.73 -1.54
C ARG A 104 4.23 17.03 -0.07
N ILE A 105 4.44 16.03 0.78
CA ILE A 105 4.29 16.14 2.24
C ILE A 105 5.60 15.75 2.96
N ASP A 106 5.64 15.97 4.28
CA ASP A 106 6.69 15.46 5.16
C ASP A 106 6.39 14.02 5.57
N PHE A 107 7.10 13.06 4.98
CA PHE A 107 6.88 11.64 5.26
C PHE A 107 7.46 11.18 6.60
N SER A 108 8.24 12.02 7.31
CA SER A 108 8.83 11.67 8.61
C SER A 108 7.82 11.49 9.74
N LYS A 109 6.56 11.85 9.50
CA LYS A 109 5.44 11.63 10.41
C LYS A 109 4.46 10.58 9.91
N THR A 110 4.87 9.74 8.96
CA THR A 110 3.97 8.80 8.29
C THR A 110 4.40 7.35 8.46
N THR A 111 3.41 6.46 8.43
CA THR A 111 3.57 5.01 8.29
C THR A 111 3.11 4.59 6.90
N LEU A 112 3.95 3.85 6.17
CA LEU A 112 3.55 3.19 4.92
C LEU A 112 3.22 1.72 5.19
N TYR A 113 2.03 1.30 4.75
CA TYR A 113 1.61 -0.09 4.71
C TYR A 113 1.75 -0.56 3.27
N THR A 114 2.55 -1.59 3.02
CA THR A 114 2.70 -2.19 1.69
C THR A 114 2.26 -3.65 1.74
N SER A 115 1.45 -4.08 0.78
CA SER A 115 0.90 -5.44 0.75
C SER A 115 1.96 -6.52 0.50
N LEU A 116 3.11 -6.13 -0.05
CA LEU A 116 4.26 -6.99 -0.37
C LEU A 116 5.56 -6.29 0.03
N SER A 117 6.60 -7.04 0.40
CA SER A 117 7.94 -6.51 0.64
C SER A 117 8.38 -5.56 -0.50
N PRO A 118 8.90 -4.37 -0.17
CA PRO A 118 9.33 -3.41 -1.17
C PRO A 118 10.54 -3.89 -1.97
N CYS A 119 10.53 -3.65 -3.28
CA CYS A 119 11.70 -3.83 -4.14
C CYS A 119 12.79 -2.78 -3.83
N ASP A 120 13.98 -2.93 -4.42
CA ASP A 120 15.13 -2.03 -4.14
C ASP A 120 14.83 -0.55 -4.40
N VAL A 121 14.06 -0.28 -5.45
CA VAL A 121 13.70 1.09 -5.83
C VAL A 121 12.67 1.67 -4.85
N CYS A 122 11.65 0.90 -4.47
CA CYS A 122 10.70 1.30 -3.43
C CYS A 122 11.40 1.50 -2.08
N ALA A 123 12.24 0.56 -1.65
CA ALA A 123 12.99 0.67 -0.40
C ALA A 123 13.89 1.92 -0.39
N THR A 124 14.58 2.18 -1.50
CA THR A 124 15.37 3.40 -1.70
C THR A 124 14.54 4.65 -1.55
N LEU A 125 13.38 4.70 -2.19
CA LEU A 125 12.49 5.84 -2.12
C LEU A 125 11.99 6.09 -0.69
N LEU A 126 11.62 5.03 0.04
CA LEU A 126 11.11 5.13 1.40
C LEU A 126 12.13 5.76 2.36
N TYR A 127 13.38 5.28 2.38
CA TYR A 127 14.39 5.87 3.26
C TYR A 127 14.86 7.25 2.78
N MET A 128 14.90 7.51 1.47
CA MET A 128 15.26 8.83 0.95
C MET A 128 14.20 9.88 1.26
N ARG A 129 12.92 9.50 1.35
CA ARG A 129 11.82 10.39 1.76
C ARG A 129 11.64 10.46 3.27
N GLY A 130 12.36 9.64 4.03
CA GLY A 130 12.44 9.72 5.48
C GLY A 130 11.20 9.19 6.17
N PHE A 131 10.52 8.17 5.63
CA PHE A 131 9.38 7.53 6.31
C PHE A 131 9.73 7.10 7.74
N ASN A 132 8.83 7.31 8.69
CA ASN A 132 9.05 6.91 10.08
C ASN A 132 9.00 5.38 10.24
N ARG A 133 8.01 4.78 9.59
CA ARG A 133 7.64 3.38 9.78
C ARG A 133 7.12 2.76 8.49
N VAL A 134 7.45 1.49 8.28
CA VAL A 134 6.95 0.64 7.20
C VAL A 134 6.37 -0.63 7.80
N VAL A 135 5.15 -0.98 7.41
CA VAL A 135 4.49 -2.24 7.77
C VAL A 135 4.34 -3.07 6.50
N VAL A 136 4.86 -4.29 6.52
CA VAL A 136 4.92 -5.19 5.35
C VAL A 136 3.90 -6.31 5.50
N GLY A 137 3.06 -6.47 4.47
CA GLY A 137 1.97 -7.45 4.44
C GLY A 137 2.40 -8.84 4.02
N ASP A 138 3.48 -8.99 3.25
CA ASP A 138 3.92 -10.27 2.71
C ASP A 138 5.45 -10.25 2.52
N VAL A 139 6.15 -11.00 3.37
CA VAL A 139 7.58 -11.35 3.20
C VAL A 139 7.77 -12.80 2.70
N THR A 140 6.68 -13.56 2.64
CA THR A 140 6.66 -14.97 2.22
C THR A 140 6.91 -15.12 0.73
N ASN A 141 6.30 -14.27 -0.10
CA ASN A 141 6.47 -14.35 -1.56
C ASN A 141 7.67 -13.54 -2.08
N ALA A 142 8.04 -12.47 -1.39
CA ALA A 142 9.20 -11.63 -1.69
C ALA A 142 9.73 -11.02 -0.39
N SER A 143 11.05 -10.91 -0.24
CA SER A 143 11.69 -10.30 0.93
C SER A 143 13.12 -9.89 0.60
N GLY A 144 13.77 -9.15 1.50
CA GLY A 144 15.21 -8.88 1.45
C GLY A 144 15.61 -7.44 1.77
N ASN A 145 14.67 -6.49 1.66
CA ASN A 145 14.95 -5.06 1.90
C ASN A 145 14.56 -4.58 3.29
N GLU A 146 13.91 -5.41 4.09
CA GLU A 146 13.57 -5.09 5.49
C GLU A 146 14.81 -4.74 6.31
N PRO A 147 15.94 -5.51 6.24
CA PRO A 147 17.16 -5.16 6.96
C PRO A 147 17.76 -3.81 6.51
N LEU A 148 17.71 -3.51 5.21
CA LEU A 148 18.19 -2.24 4.65
C LEU A 148 17.38 -1.06 5.21
N LEU A 149 16.05 -1.17 5.24
CA LEU A 149 15.18 -0.13 5.81
C LEU A 149 15.50 0.12 7.28
N ILE A 150 15.70 -0.96 8.06
CA ILE A 150 16.10 -0.86 9.48
C ILE A 150 17.46 -0.17 9.62
N GLU A 151 18.45 -0.53 8.80
CA GLU A 151 19.78 0.12 8.79
C GLU A 151 19.68 1.63 8.51
N LYS A 152 18.76 2.04 7.62
CA LYS A 152 18.50 3.46 7.31
C LYS A 152 17.62 4.17 8.34
N GLY A 153 17.29 3.51 9.46
CA GLY A 153 16.58 4.11 10.59
C GLY A 153 15.06 4.08 10.48
N ILE A 154 14.51 3.33 9.53
CA ILE A 154 13.06 3.12 9.41
C ILE A 154 12.62 2.02 10.37
N GLN A 155 11.53 2.24 11.10
CA GLN A 155 10.90 1.17 11.88
C GLN A 155 10.19 0.20 10.93
N VAL A 156 10.53 -1.09 10.97
CA VAL A 156 9.90 -2.11 10.11
C VAL A 156 9.11 -3.10 10.96
N ASN A 157 7.85 -3.33 10.58
CA ASN A 157 7.02 -4.38 11.15
C ASN A 157 6.52 -5.32 10.05
N ILE A 158 6.56 -6.62 10.32
CA ILE A 158 6.08 -7.65 9.41
C ILE A 158 4.74 -8.17 9.96
N LEU A 159 3.68 -8.08 9.16
CA LEU A 159 2.31 -8.43 9.57
C LEU A 159 1.83 -9.78 8.99
N GLU A 160 2.28 -10.17 7.80
CA GLU A 160 1.87 -11.42 7.12
C GLU A 160 0.35 -11.55 6.92
N ASP A 161 -0.26 -10.65 6.13
CA ASP A 161 -1.66 -10.74 5.74
C ASP A 161 -1.91 -11.94 4.83
N GLN A 162 -2.67 -12.90 5.33
CA GLN A 162 -2.89 -14.19 4.66
C GLN A 162 -3.65 -14.05 3.33
N VAL A 163 -4.50 -13.04 3.17
CA VAL A 163 -5.21 -12.81 1.91
C VAL A 163 -4.26 -12.24 0.87
N GLY A 164 -3.44 -11.25 1.25
CA GLY A 164 -2.38 -10.69 0.40
C GLY A 164 -1.38 -11.74 -0.06
N ILE A 165 -0.86 -12.56 0.87
CA ILE A 165 0.09 -13.65 0.58
C ILE A 165 -0.50 -14.62 -0.45
N LYS A 166 -1.74 -15.07 -0.23
CA LYS A 166 -2.40 -15.99 -1.16
C LYS A 166 -2.60 -15.34 -2.52
N GLN A 167 -3.07 -14.09 -2.55
CA GLN A 167 -3.37 -13.36 -3.78
C GLN A 167 -2.12 -13.18 -4.65
N TYR A 168 -0.98 -12.81 -4.04
CA TYR A 168 0.28 -12.67 -4.76
C TYR A 168 0.81 -14.03 -5.25
N ALA A 169 0.78 -15.06 -4.39
CA ALA A 169 1.19 -16.41 -4.76
C ALA A 169 0.40 -16.98 -5.95
N ASP A 170 -0.90 -16.71 -6.01
CA ASP A 170 -1.75 -17.12 -7.14
C ASP A 170 -1.37 -16.35 -8.42
N PHE A 171 -1.17 -15.03 -8.33
CA PHE A 171 -0.75 -14.22 -9.48
C PHE A 171 0.57 -14.69 -10.10
N ARG A 172 1.59 -14.99 -9.29
CA ARG A 172 2.89 -15.48 -9.80
C ARG A 172 2.76 -16.76 -10.62
N LYS A 173 1.84 -17.65 -10.23
CA LYS A 173 1.57 -18.90 -10.96
C LYS A 173 0.81 -18.63 -12.26
N GLU A 174 -0.14 -17.71 -12.22
CA GLU A 174 -1.00 -17.38 -13.36
C GLU A 174 -0.27 -16.55 -14.42
N LYS A 175 0.61 -15.63 -14.00
CA LYS A 175 1.28 -14.66 -14.87
C LYS A 175 2.78 -14.50 -14.54
N PRO A 176 3.59 -15.57 -14.67
CA PRO A 176 5.01 -15.55 -14.27
C PRO A 176 5.86 -14.57 -15.08
N GLU A 177 5.56 -14.33 -16.37
CA GLU A 177 6.26 -13.34 -17.18
C GLU A 177 5.97 -11.92 -16.69
N GLN A 178 4.72 -11.62 -16.31
CA GLN A 178 4.36 -10.32 -15.78
C GLN A 178 4.96 -10.09 -14.39
N ASP A 179 5.03 -11.12 -13.53
CA ASP A 179 5.79 -11.07 -12.27
C ASP A 179 7.27 -10.74 -12.56
N LEU A 180 7.89 -11.41 -13.53
CA LEU A 180 9.29 -11.16 -13.88
C LEU A 180 9.51 -9.75 -14.43
N GLU A 181 8.64 -9.26 -15.31
CA GLU A 181 8.68 -7.89 -15.82
C GLU A 181 8.53 -6.85 -14.71
N ASP A 182 7.61 -7.08 -13.76
CA ASP A 182 7.35 -6.13 -12.69
C ASP A 182 8.56 -5.94 -11.75
N TRP A 183 9.33 -7.00 -11.55
CA TRP A 183 10.53 -7.00 -10.70
C TRP A 183 11.82 -6.63 -11.44
N GLN A 184 11.95 -6.98 -12.72
CA GLN A 184 13.24 -6.90 -13.44
C GLN A 184 13.14 -6.19 -14.81
N GLY A 185 11.95 -5.73 -15.18
CA GLY A 185 11.66 -5.04 -16.45
C GLY A 185 11.61 -5.97 -17.66
N LEU A 186 11.20 -5.40 -18.80
CA LEU A 186 11.05 -6.13 -20.07
C LEU A 186 12.33 -6.82 -20.56
N ALA A 187 13.51 -6.32 -20.19
CA ALA A 187 14.79 -6.92 -20.57
C ALA A 187 15.04 -8.30 -19.94
N ALA A 188 14.30 -8.65 -18.88
CA ALA A 188 14.37 -9.96 -18.24
C ALA A 188 13.49 -11.02 -18.94
N LEU A 189 12.53 -10.59 -19.76
CA LEU A 189 11.72 -11.50 -20.59
C LEU A 189 12.59 -12.06 -21.72
N LYS A 190 12.59 -13.38 -21.89
CA LYS A 190 13.39 -14.10 -22.88
C LYS A 190 12.58 -14.49 -24.11
#